data_AF-A0AAU1EWC4-F1
#
_entry.id   AF-A0AAU1EWC4-F1
#
_cell.length_a   1.000
_cell.length_b   1.000
_cell.length_c   1.000
_cell.angle_alpha   90.00
_cell.angle_beta   90.00
_cell.angle_gamma   90.00
#
_symmetry.space_group_name_H-M   'P 1'
#
loop_
_entity.id
_entity.type
_entity.pdbx_description
1 polymer ?
#
loop_
_entity_poly.entity_id
_entity_poly.type
_entity_poly.pdbx_seq_one_letter_code
_entity_poly.pdbx_strand_id
1 'polypeptide(L)'
;MHDPEDASFEDEAFDPDDVVWVRGVDYVTGWRNATDAGAELAEALAAAGFDTTGLEWRARANGDGSGAVRLVLSAAAAHEVAALMRAVARLGKVG
;
A
#
# COMPACT_ATOMS: atom_id res chain seq x y z
N MET A 1 28.13 9.58 -11.99
CA MET A 1 26.72 9.60 -12.44
C MET A 1 26.02 8.65 -11.50
N HIS A 2 25.18 9.17 -10.60
CA HIS A 2 24.43 8.38 -9.63
C HIS A 2 23.14 7.94 -10.33
N ASP A 3 22.93 6.64 -10.45
CA ASP A 3 21.71 6.07 -10.98
C ASP A 3 20.60 6.20 -9.92
N PRO A 4 19.51 6.94 -10.15
CA PRO A 4 18.48 7.17 -9.13
C PRO A 4 17.56 5.95 -8.90
N GLU A 5 17.82 4.79 -9.52
CA GLU A 5 16.98 3.59 -9.39
C GLU A 5 17.40 2.63 -8.26
N ASP A 6 18.51 2.88 -7.56
CA ASP A 6 18.96 2.10 -6.39
C ASP A 6 18.26 2.49 -5.07
N ALA A 7 16.94 2.72 -5.10
CA ALA A 7 16.13 2.56 -3.90
C ALA A 7 15.97 1.04 -3.70
N SER A 8 16.95 0.42 -3.06
CA SER A 8 17.04 -1.03 -2.88
C SER A 8 15.84 -1.59 -2.09
N PHE A 9 14.95 -2.30 -2.78
CA PHE A 9 13.98 -3.21 -2.16
C PHE A 9 14.51 -4.63 -2.33
N GLU A 10 15.57 -4.94 -1.59
CA GLU A 10 16.02 -6.31 -1.47
C GLU A 10 15.09 -7.05 -0.48
N ASP A 11 14.64 -8.23 -0.92
CA ASP A 11 13.76 -9.22 -0.27
C ASP A 11 12.24 -8.97 -0.26
N GLU A 12 11.65 -8.79 -1.46
CA GLU A 12 10.35 -9.44 -1.69
C GLU A 12 10.64 -10.91 -2.03
N ALA A 13 10.24 -11.84 -1.16
CA ALA A 13 10.38 -13.26 -1.43
C ALA A 13 9.74 -13.55 -2.80
N PHE A 14 10.55 -14.02 -3.74
CA PHE A 14 10.08 -14.36 -5.08
C PHE A 14 8.96 -15.40 -4.97
N ASP A 15 7.73 -14.98 -5.22
CA ASP A 15 6.60 -15.87 -5.35
C ASP A 15 6.48 -16.30 -6.82
N PRO A 16 6.72 -17.57 -7.16
CA PRO A 16 6.58 -18.04 -8.53
C PRO A 16 5.15 -17.87 -9.08
N ASP A 17 4.12 -17.79 -8.22
CA ASP A 17 2.74 -17.54 -8.65
C ASP A 17 2.50 -16.08 -9.06
N ASP A 18 3.38 -15.14 -8.66
CA ASP A 18 3.30 -13.72 -9.05
C ASP A 18 3.84 -13.45 -10.46
N VAL A 19 4.57 -14.41 -11.07
CA VAL A 19 5.18 -14.25 -12.41
C VAL A 19 4.50 -15.09 -13.51
N VAL A 20 3.54 -15.94 -13.13
CA VAL A 20 2.79 -16.76 -14.10
C VAL A 20 1.62 -15.96 -14.65
N TRP A 21 1.74 -15.52 -15.90
CA TRP A 21 0.64 -14.90 -16.62
C TRP A 21 -0.43 -15.95 -16.97
N VAL A 22 -1.58 -15.89 -16.29
CA VAL A 22 -2.73 -16.75 -16.56
C VAL A 22 -3.63 -16.08 -17.61
N ARG A 23 -3.87 -16.78 -18.71
CA ARG A 23 -4.79 -16.30 -19.76
C ARG A 23 -6.21 -16.16 -19.18
N GLY A 24 -6.83 -14.99 -19.41
CA GLY A 24 -8.20 -14.70 -18.97
C GLY A 24 -8.30 -13.96 -17.64
N VAL A 25 -7.19 -13.76 -16.93
CA VAL A 25 -7.14 -12.94 -15.71
C VAL A 25 -6.87 -11.49 -16.08
N ASP A 26 -7.65 -10.56 -15.52
CA ASP A 26 -7.50 -9.13 -15.76
C ASP A 26 -6.58 -8.46 -14.73
N TYR A 27 -5.28 -8.69 -14.90
CA TYR A 27 -4.24 -8.09 -14.07
C TYR A 27 -4.21 -6.55 -14.16
N VAL A 28 -4.62 -5.98 -15.30
CA VAL A 28 -4.57 -4.53 -15.52
C VAL A 28 -5.61 -3.83 -14.65
N THR A 29 -6.83 -4.36 -14.61
CA THR A 29 -7.88 -3.84 -13.74
C THR A 29 -7.49 -3.99 -12.26
N GLY A 30 -6.93 -5.14 -11.87
CA GLY A 30 -6.40 -5.34 -10.52
C GLY A 30 -5.36 -4.30 -10.11
N TRP A 31 -4.34 -4.11 -10.95
CA TRP A 31 -3.27 -3.14 -10.69
C TRP A 31 -3.76 -1.68 -10.66
N ARG A 32 -4.68 -1.31 -11.56
CA ARG A 32 -5.30 0.03 -11.55
C ARG A 32 -6.08 0.29 -10.27
N ASN A 33 -6.94 -0.65 -9.88
CA ASN A 33 -7.69 -0.54 -8.64
C ASN A 33 -6.77 -0.39 -7.43
N ALA A 34 -5.65 -1.12 -7.39
CA ALA A 34 -4.65 -0.99 -6.33
C ALA A 34 -3.92 0.36 -6.39
N THR A 35 -3.66 0.90 -7.58
CA THR A 35 -3.02 2.22 -7.75
C THR A 35 -3.92 3.32 -7.22
N ASP A 36 -5.19 3.29 -7.58
CA ASP A 36 -6.18 4.25 -7.13
C ASP A 36 -6.36 4.17 -5.61
N ALA A 37 -6.49 2.95 -5.06
CA ALA A 37 -6.62 2.74 -3.61
C ALA A 37 -5.37 3.19 -2.83
N GLY A 38 -4.17 2.98 -3.38
CA GLY A 38 -2.91 3.44 -2.78
C GLY A 38 -2.80 4.96 -2.74
N ALA A 39 -3.19 5.63 -3.83
CA ALA A 39 -3.25 7.09 -3.89
C ALA A 39 -4.26 7.65 -2.89
N GLU A 40 -5.49 7.09 -2.85
CA GLU A 40 -6.53 7.50 -1.91
C GLU A 40 -6.08 7.34 -0.45
N LEU A 41 -5.41 6.23 -0.12
CA LEU A 41 -4.88 5.99 1.22
C LEU A 41 -3.80 7.01 1.60
N ALA A 42 -2.88 7.32 0.68
CA ALA A 42 -1.84 8.31 0.91
C ALA A 42 -2.43 9.72 1.14
N GLU A 43 -3.41 10.11 0.33
CA GLU A 43 -4.14 11.37 0.48
C GLU A 43 -4.90 11.44 1.82
N ALA A 44 -5.57 10.36 2.21
CA ALA A 44 -6.29 10.28 3.48
C ALA A 44 -5.35 10.40 4.69
N LEU A 45 -4.16 9.78 4.62
CA LEU A 45 -3.15 9.91 5.67
C LEU A 45 -2.60 11.33 5.76
N ALA A 46 -2.31 11.97 4.62
CA ALA A 46 -1.90 13.37 4.60
C ALA A 46 -2.99 14.29 5.18
N ALA A 47 -4.24 14.09 4.79
CA ALA A 47 -5.39 14.87 5.27
C ALA A 47 -5.64 14.68 6.78
N ALA A 48 -5.32 13.51 7.33
CA ALA A 48 -5.38 13.23 8.77
C ALA A 48 -4.19 13.82 9.55
N GLY A 49 -3.23 14.47 8.89
CA GLY A 49 -2.09 15.15 9.50
C GLY A 49 -0.92 14.23 9.86
N PHE A 50 -0.88 13.02 9.31
CA PHE A 50 0.28 12.15 9.46
C PHE A 50 1.47 12.70 8.69
N ASP A 51 2.67 12.55 9.25
CA ASP A 51 3.90 12.82 8.51
C ASP A 51 4.05 11.79 7.39
N THR A 52 3.88 12.24 6.15
CA THR A 52 4.05 11.42 4.94
C THR A 52 5.50 11.41 4.45
N THR A 53 6.43 12.04 5.18
CA THR A 53 7.85 12.00 4.84
C THR A 53 8.37 10.57 4.98
N GLY A 54 8.72 9.95 3.84
CA GLY A 54 9.15 8.54 3.80
C GLY A 54 7.99 7.53 3.79
N LEU A 55 6.76 7.98 3.55
CA LEU A 55 5.67 7.08 3.19
C LEU A 55 5.87 6.59 1.76
N GLU A 56 5.91 5.28 1.58
CA GLU A 56 6.00 4.66 0.27
C GLU A 56 4.88 3.64 0.12
N TRP A 57 4.28 3.57 -1.05
CA TRP A 57 3.31 2.53 -1.34
C TRP A 57 3.51 1.97 -2.74
N ARG A 58 3.07 0.74 -2.93
CA ARG A 58 3.10 0.04 -4.22
C ARG A 58 1.82 -0.69 -4.48
N ALA A 59 1.32 -0.53 -5.69
CA ALA A 59 0.25 -1.34 -6.25
C ALA A 59 0.84 -2.58 -6.94
N ARG A 60 0.20 -3.72 -6.71
CA ARG A 60 0.40 -4.96 -7.46
C ARG A 60 -0.93 -5.58 -7.84
N ALA A 61 -0.93 -6.39 -8.88
CA ALA A 61 -1.98 -7.37 -9.11
C ALA A 61 -1.48 -8.73 -8.61
N ASN A 62 -2.32 -9.48 -7.91
CA ASN A 62 -2.03 -10.85 -7.48
C ASN A 62 -2.26 -11.84 -8.62
N GLY A 63 -1.83 -13.10 -8.44
CA GLY A 63 -2.00 -14.17 -9.43
C GLY A 63 -3.45 -14.41 -9.89
N ASP A 64 -4.44 -14.06 -9.06
CA ASP A 64 -5.88 -14.13 -9.37
C ASP A 64 -6.44 -12.86 -10.06
N GLY A 65 -5.61 -11.84 -10.30
CA GLY A 65 -5.99 -10.56 -10.87
C GLY A 65 -6.54 -9.55 -9.87
N SER A 66 -6.61 -9.87 -8.57
CA SER A 66 -7.01 -8.91 -7.54
C SER A 66 -5.92 -7.86 -7.30
N GLY A 67 -6.31 -6.62 -7.01
CA GLY A 67 -5.37 -5.56 -6.65
C GLY A 67 -4.94 -5.66 -5.18
N ALA A 68 -3.66 -5.43 -4.90
CA ALA A 68 -3.14 -5.28 -3.54
C ALA A 68 -2.23 -4.06 -3.43
N VAL A 69 -2.26 -3.42 -2.26
CA VAL A 69 -1.40 -2.28 -1.91
C VAL A 69 -0.45 -2.70 -0.80
N ARG A 70 0.85 -2.53 -1.04
CA ARG A 70 1.89 -2.59 -0.01
C ARG A 70 2.19 -1.17 0.44
N LEU A 71 2.12 -0.92 1.75
CA LEU A 71 2.44 0.38 2.35
C LEU A 71 3.63 0.21 3.30
N VAL A 72 4.62 1.09 3.16
CA VAL A 72 5.77 1.21 4.07
C VAL A 72 5.59 2.51 4.85
N LEU A 73 5.66 2.38 6.18
CA LEU A 73 5.57 3.48 7.13
C LEU A 73 6.74 3.42 8.09
N SER A 74 7.15 4.57 8.61
CA SER A 74 7.98 4.60 9.82
C SER A 74 7.22 3.96 10.99
N ALA A 75 7.95 3.39 11.95
CA ALA A 75 7.32 2.82 13.15
C ALA A 75 6.49 3.86 13.91
N ALA A 76 6.94 5.13 13.94
CA ALA A 76 6.21 6.24 14.54
C ALA A 76 4.86 6.48 13.82
N ALA A 77 4.88 6.63 12.50
CA ALA A 77 3.65 6.81 11.71
C ALA A 77 2.69 5.63 11.87
N ALA A 78 3.20 4.39 11.90
CA ALA A 78 2.38 3.21 12.14
C ALA A 78 1.70 3.23 13.53
N HIS A 79 2.40 3.69 14.58
CA HIS A 79 1.81 3.85 15.90
C HIS A 79 0.73 4.93 15.95
N GLU A 80 0.97 6.07 15.30
CA GLU A 80 0.00 7.16 15.22
C GLU A 80 -1.26 6.70 14.48
N VAL A 81 -1.13 6.03 13.33
CA VAL A 81 -2.26 5.47 12.57
C VAL A 81 -3.06 4.50 13.44
N ALA A 82 -2.39 3.59 14.14
CA ALA A 82 -3.05 2.66 15.04
C ALA A 82 -3.76 3.36 16.22
N ALA A 83 -3.21 4.47 16.73
CA ALA A 83 -3.85 5.26 17.77
C ALA A 83 -5.14 5.94 17.26
N LEU A 84 -5.09 6.54 16.07
CA LEU A 84 -6.25 7.16 15.42
C LEU A 84 -7.36 6.13 15.18
N MET A 85 -7.02 4.97 14.60
CA MET A 85 -8.01 3.92 14.31
C MET A 85 -8.72 3.43 15.58
N ARG A 86 -7.99 3.30 16.70
CA ARG A 86 -8.60 2.94 18.00
C ARG A 86 -9.48 4.05 18.55
N ALA A 87 -9.10 5.32 18.36
CA ALA A 87 -9.92 6.45 18.80
C ALA A 87 -11.25 6.51 18.02
N VAL A 88 -11.19 6.37 16.69
CA VAL A 88 -12.38 6.33 15.83
C VAL A 88 -13.28 5.14 16.15
N ALA A 89 -12.72 3.95 16.34
CA ALA A 89 -13.49 2.76 16.70
C ALA A 89 -14.21 2.91 18.05
N ARG A 90 -13.59 3.59 19.02
CA ARG A 90 -14.23 3.91 20.31
C ARG A 90 -15.37 4.90 20.11
N LEU A 91 -15.20 5.92 19.28
CA LEU A 91 -16.25 6.90 19.00
C LEU A 91 -17.46 6.25 18.32
N GLY A 92 -17.22 5.37 17.34
CA GLY A 92 -18.28 4.64 16.64
C GLY A 92 -19.00 3.59 17.49
N LYS A 93 -18.42 3.17 18.62
CA LYS A 93 -19.07 2.25 19.58
C LYS A 93 -19.91 2.97 20.65
N VAL A 94 -19.75 4.28 20.78
CA VAL A 94 -20.49 5.13 21.74
C VAL A 94 -21.72 5.80 21.08
N GLY A 95 -21.80 5.78 19.76
CA GLY A 95 -22.96 6.25 18.98
C GLY A 95 -23.91 5.15 18.56
#